data_AF-A0A250I7E6-F1
#
_entry.id   AF-A0A250I7E6-F1
#
_cell.length_a   1.000
_cell.length_b   1.000
_cell.length_c   1.000
_cell.angle_alpha   90.00
_cell.angle_beta   90.00
_cell.angle_gamma   90.00
#
_symmetry.space_group_name_H-M   'P 1'
#
loop_
_entity.id
_entity.type
_entity.pdbx_description
1 polymer ?
#
loop_
_entity_poly.entity_id
_entity_poly.type
_entity_poly.pdbx_seq_one_letter_code
_entity_poly.pdbx_strand_id
1 'polypeptide(L)'
;MHARGVLHRDLKPEHIVVRASDGQPVLLDFGAGWYEGAAPLTTGALPPATLYLLSPEAVRFLWSSAERPGTHYVFQPTDDLYALGVCLYRATTGHYPFSEWLPADVLQSAIVHVRPLEPARVNPRVPRALSDVIVRLLAKEPRERYRSGAASALLVRHRLLQARDLIPPGPGAGAH
;
A
#
# COMPACT_ATOMS: atom_id res chain seq x y z
N MET A 1 -13.93 3.09 -5.44
CA MET A 1 -13.88 1.62 -5.61
C MET A 1 -14.53 0.94 -4.40
N HIS A 2 -13.92 0.96 -3.20
CA HIS A 2 -14.49 0.32 -2.00
C HIS A 2 -15.93 0.76 -1.66
N ALA A 3 -16.26 2.05 -1.78
CA ALA A 3 -17.62 2.55 -1.57
C ALA A 3 -18.68 2.01 -2.55
N ARG A 4 -18.24 1.34 -3.63
CA ARG A 4 -19.08 0.68 -4.64
C ARG A 4 -18.99 -0.85 -4.53
N GLY A 5 -18.44 -1.38 -3.42
CA GLY A 5 -18.28 -2.82 -3.18
C GLY A 5 -17.14 -3.50 -3.95
N VAL A 6 -16.29 -2.74 -4.65
CA VAL A 6 -15.21 -3.30 -5.48
C VAL A 6 -13.88 -3.27 -4.73
N LEU A 7 -13.09 -4.34 -4.83
CA LEU A 7 -11.71 -4.49 -4.32
C LEU A 7 -10.71 -4.55 -5.48
N HIS A 8 -9.48 -4.06 -5.27
CA HIS A 8 -8.44 -4.09 -6.30
C HIS A 8 -7.74 -5.44 -6.37
N ARG A 9 -7.29 -5.96 -5.21
CA ARG A 9 -6.63 -7.27 -5.02
C ARG A 9 -5.27 -7.46 -5.71
N ASP A 10 -4.93 -6.67 -6.72
CA ASP A 10 -3.61 -6.66 -7.37
C ASP A 10 -3.00 -5.25 -7.46
N LEU A 11 -3.02 -4.50 -6.35
CA LEU A 11 -2.48 -3.14 -6.33
C LEU A 11 -0.96 -3.17 -6.19
N LYS A 12 -0.26 -2.77 -7.26
CA LYS A 12 1.20 -2.83 -7.38
C LYS A 12 1.80 -1.56 -8.00
N PRO A 13 3.09 -1.26 -7.81
CA PRO A 13 3.70 -0.03 -8.32
C PRO A 13 3.56 0.15 -9.84
N GLU A 14 3.59 -0.94 -10.60
CA GLU A 14 3.43 -0.97 -12.05
C GLU A 14 2.02 -0.51 -12.49
N HIS A 15 1.06 -0.55 -11.58
CA HIS A 15 -0.32 -0.11 -11.76
C HIS A 15 -0.54 1.34 -11.31
N ILE A 16 0.48 2.07 -10.83
CA ILE A 16 0.37 3.49 -10.47
C ILE A 16 1.22 4.31 -11.43
N VAL A 17 0.58 5.04 -12.34
CA VAL A 17 1.27 5.83 -13.37
C VAL A 17 1.03 7.31 -13.14
N VAL A 18 2.08 8.10 -13.22
CA VAL A 18 1.95 9.57 -13.15
C VAL A 18 1.71 10.09 -14.55
N ARG A 19 0.57 10.73 -14.77
CA ARG A 19 0.23 11.33 -16.06
C ARG A 19 1.17 12.51 -16.32
N ALA A 20 1.89 12.45 -17.43
CA ALA A 20 2.89 13.47 -17.77
C ALA A 20 2.29 14.88 -17.98
N SER A 21 1.03 14.98 -18.39
CA SER A 21 0.39 16.27 -18.71
C SER A 21 0.09 17.15 -17.49
N ASP A 22 -0.16 16.55 -16.32
CA ASP A 22 -0.63 17.27 -15.13
C ASP A 22 -0.04 16.72 -13.81
N GLY A 23 0.82 15.71 -13.87
CA GLY A 23 1.44 15.08 -12.72
C GLY A 23 0.45 14.27 -11.85
N GLN A 24 -0.77 14.01 -12.33
CA GLN A 24 -1.76 13.28 -11.54
C GLN A 24 -1.43 11.79 -11.51
N PRO A 25 -1.41 11.14 -10.33
CA PRO A 25 -1.31 9.70 -10.24
C PRO A 25 -2.62 9.07 -10.74
N VAL A 26 -2.49 8.16 -11.70
CA VAL A 26 -3.56 7.37 -12.30
C VAL A 26 -3.30 5.91 -11.93
N LEU A 27 -4.31 5.28 -11.32
CA LEU A 27 -4.29 3.84 -11.12
C LEU A 27 -4.70 3.17 -12.44
N LEU A 28 -3.78 2.42 -13.04
CA LEU A 28 -4.00 1.59 -14.21
C LEU A 28 -4.30 0.16 -13.78
N ASP A 29 -5.12 -0.51 -14.57
CA ASP A 29 -5.46 -1.93 -14.45
C ASP A 29 -6.26 -2.32 -13.18
N PHE A 30 -7.57 -2.56 -13.37
CA PHE A 30 -8.42 -3.23 -12.37
C PHE A 30 -8.36 -4.76 -12.53
N GLY A 31 -7.31 -5.28 -13.18
CA GLY A 31 -7.10 -6.68 -13.46
C GLY A 31 -7.17 -7.53 -12.19
N ALA A 32 -8.13 -8.47 -12.18
CA ALA A 32 -8.56 -9.30 -11.05
C ALA A 32 -9.51 -8.66 -10.02
N GLY A 33 -10.22 -7.58 -10.39
CA GLY A 33 -11.35 -7.07 -9.61
C GLY A 33 -12.42 -8.13 -9.39
N TRP A 34 -12.53 -8.61 -8.14
CA TRP A 34 -13.59 -9.53 -7.75
C TRP A 34 -14.87 -8.74 -7.48
N TYR A 35 -15.97 -9.24 -8.01
CA TYR A 35 -17.33 -8.80 -7.73
C TYR A 35 -18.13 -9.98 -7.18
N GLU A 36 -19.21 -9.68 -6.45
CA GLU A 36 -20.09 -10.69 -5.87
C GLU A 36 -20.64 -11.62 -6.98
N GLY A 37 -20.26 -12.91 -6.95
CA GLY A 37 -20.66 -13.92 -7.95
C GLY A 37 -19.58 -14.35 -8.97
N ALA A 38 -18.36 -13.79 -8.92
CA ALA A 38 -17.27 -14.24 -9.78
C ALA A 38 -16.76 -15.64 -9.37
N ALA A 39 -16.66 -16.57 -10.33
CA ALA A 39 -16.09 -17.90 -10.10
C ALA A 39 -14.66 -17.80 -9.53
N PRO A 40 -14.28 -18.59 -8.52
CA PRO A 40 -12.92 -18.58 -8.00
C PRO A 40 -11.97 -19.05 -9.10
N LEU A 41 -11.20 -18.12 -9.67
CA LEU A 41 -10.19 -18.38 -10.71
C LEU A 41 -8.91 -19.02 -10.16
N THR A 42 -8.88 -19.39 -8.87
CA THR A 42 -7.65 -19.73 -8.15
C THR A 42 -7.73 -21.12 -7.55
N THR A 43 -6.83 -22.00 -7.99
CA THR A 43 -6.69 -23.39 -7.49
C THR A 43 -5.93 -23.46 -6.14
N GLY A 44 -5.38 -22.35 -5.64
CA GLY A 44 -4.64 -22.25 -4.37
C GLY A 44 -5.34 -21.42 -3.29
N ALA A 45 -4.80 -21.44 -2.06
CA ALA A 45 -5.35 -20.71 -0.91
C ALA A 45 -5.38 -19.16 -1.08
N LEU A 46 -4.51 -18.64 -1.96
CA LEU A 46 -4.47 -17.25 -2.41
C LEU A 46 -4.37 -17.19 -3.96
N PRO A 47 -4.84 -16.11 -4.61
CA PRO A 47 -4.53 -15.84 -6.01
C PRO A 47 -3.02 -15.73 -6.26
N PRO A 48 -2.54 -15.87 -7.51
CA PRO A 48 -1.18 -15.48 -7.88
C PRO A 48 -0.99 -14.00 -7.50
N ALA A 49 -0.29 -13.76 -6.39
CA ALA A 49 -0.04 -12.44 -5.86
C ALA A 49 1.44 -12.32 -5.53
N THR A 50 2.01 -11.15 -5.77
CA THR A 50 3.40 -10.90 -5.45
C THR A 50 3.57 -10.82 -3.92
N LEU A 51 4.32 -11.76 -3.33
CA LEU A 51 4.37 -11.98 -1.87
C LEU A 51 4.60 -10.72 -1.03
N TYR A 52 5.43 -9.79 -1.50
CA TYR A 52 5.74 -8.54 -0.78
C TYR A 52 4.61 -7.51 -0.77
N LEU A 53 3.53 -7.73 -1.52
CA LEU A 53 2.30 -6.92 -1.50
C LEU A 53 1.22 -7.49 -0.58
N LEU A 54 1.38 -8.74 -0.12
CA LEU A 54 0.41 -9.37 0.77
C LEU A 54 0.35 -8.66 2.11
N SER A 55 -0.87 -8.50 2.61
CA SER A 55 -1.11 -7.99 3.95
C SER A 55 -0.72 -9.03 5.01
N PRO A 56 -0.39 -8.59 6.24
CA PRO A 56 -0.15 -9.45 7.39
C PRO A 56 -1.27 -10.49 7.63
N GLU A 57 -2.53 -10.10 7.48
CA GLU A 57 -3.68 -10.97 7.65
C GLU A 57 -3.81 -12.03 6.55
N ALA A 58 -3.47 -11.71 5.30
CA ALA A 58 -3.42 -12.67 4.21
C ALA A 58 -2.28 -13.68 4.40
N VAL A 59 -1.11 -13.23 4.88
CA VAL A 59 0.01 -14.13 5.21
C VAL A 59 -0.33 -15.06 6.38
N ARG A 60 -0.96 -14.53 7.45
CA ARG A 60 -1.42 -15.37 8.57
C ARG A 60 -2.44 -16.42 8.11
N PHE A 61 -3.35 -16.05 7.22
CA PHE A 61 -4.28 -17.02 6.62
C PHE A 61 -3.53 -18.10 5.85
N LEU A 62 -2.55 -17.73 5.02
CA LEU A 62 -1.73 -18.67 4.25
C LEU A 62 -1.07 -19.71 5.17
N TRP A 63 -0.48 -19.28 6.29
CA TRP A 63 0.12 -20.18 7.28
C TRP A 63 -0.88 -21.18 7.88
N SER A 64 -2.10 -20.73 8.18
CA SER A 64 -3.16 -21.60 8.74
C SER A 64 -3.90 -22.45 7.69
N SER A 65 -3.86 -22.07 6.42
CA SER A 65 -4.66 -22.69 5.36
C SER A 65 -4.29 -24.15 5.09
N ALA A 66 -3.05 -24.55 5.41
CA ALA A 66 -2.60 -25.93 5.35
C ALA A 66 -3.44 -26.88 6.24
N GLU A 67 -4.05 -26.34 7.31
CA GLU A 67 -4.90 -27.09 8.23
C GLU A 67 -6.37 -27.16 7.77
N ARG A 68 -6.74 -26.41 6.72
CA ARG A 68 -8.11 -26.30 6.22
C ARG A 68 -8.18 -26.36 4.70
N PRO A 69 -8.00 -27.56 4.12
CA PRO A 69 -8.08 -27.77 2.67
C PRO A 69 -9.42 -27.27 2.12
N GLY A 70 -9.39 -26.57 0.98
CA GLY A 70 -10.59 -26.03 0.33
C GLY A 70 -11.10 -24.69 0.88
N THR A 71 -10.38 -24.06 1.82
CA THR A 71 -10.68 -22.69 2.26
C THR A 71 -9.95 -21.66 1.40
N HIS A 72 -10.58 -20.51 1.19
CA HIS A 72 -10.03 -19.40 0.42
C HIS A 72 -10.01 -18.12 1.27
N TYR A 73 -8.95 -17.34 1.13
CA TYR A 73 -8.86 -16.05 1.80
C TYR A 73 -9.90 -15.06 1.26
N VAL A 74 -10.61 -14.39 2.16
CA VAL A 74 -11.60 -13.36 1.80
C VAL A 74 -10.96 -11.99 1.96
N PHE A 75 -10.47 -11.44 0.84
CA PHE A 75 -9.90 -10.09 0.80
C PHE A 75 -10.86 -9.02 1.31
N GLN A 76 -10.30 -8.05 2.03
CA GLN A 76 -10.95 -6.90 2.63
C GLN A 76 -10.38 -5.60 2.06
N PRO A 77 -11.08 -4.47 2.19
CA PRO A 77 -10.55 -3.16 1.81
C PRO A 77 -9.21 -2.81 2.46
N THR A 78 -8.92 -3.38 3.64
CA THR A 78 -7.66 -3.17 4.38
C THR A 78 -6.46 -3.83 3.70
N ASP A 79 -6.66 -4.85 2.88
CA ASP A 79 -5.60 -5.47 2.08
C ASP A 79 -5.11 -4.50 1.00
N ASP A 80 -6.04 -3.88 0.26
CA ASP A 80 -5.71 -2.88 -0.75
C ASP A 80 -5.00 -1.67 -0.13
N LEU A 81 -5.38 -1.27 1.08
CA LEU A 81 -4.74 -0.18 1.81
C LEU A 81 -3.31 -0.53 2.23
N TYR A 82 -3.06 -1.77 2.62
CA TYR A 82 -1.70 -2.24 2.91
C TYR A 82 -0.84 -2.21 1.65
N ALA A 83 -1.34 -2.78 0.56
CA ALA A 83 -0.65 -2.78 -0.74
C ALA A 83 -0.37 -1.35 -1.23
N LEU A 84 -1.28 -0.40 -0.98
CA LEU A 84 -1.05 1.02 -1.28
C LEU A 84 0.09 1.60 -0.43
N GLY A 85 0.14 1.23 0.85
CA GLY A 85 1.27 1.57 1.72
C GLY A 85 2.60 1.06 1.16
N VAL A 86 2.64 -0.18 0.68
CA VAL A 86 3.84 -0.78 0.07
C VAL A 86 4.25 -0.02 -1.19
N CYS A 87 3.30 0.31 -2.05
CA CYS A 87 3.56 1.06 -3.29
C CYS A 87 4.09 2.48 -3.01
N LEU A 88 3.45 3.21 -2.08
CA LEU A 88 3.89 4.56 -1.70
C LEU A 88 5.27 4.54 -1.05
N TYR A 89 5.56 3.52 -0.23
CA TYR A 89 6.89 3.33 0.34
C TYR A 89 7.94 3.19 -0.77
N ARG A 90 7.69 2.32 -1.76
CA ARG A 90 8.62 2.13 -2.89
C ARG A 90 8.78 3.39 -3.71
N ALA A 91 7.68 4.07 -4.02
CA ALA A 91 7.71 5.31 -4.80
C ALA A 91 8.51 6.43 -4.10
N THR A 92 8.45 6.49 -2.77
CA THR A 92 9.10 7.57 -2.00
C THR A 92 10.54 7.26 -1.58
N THR A 93 10.91 5.98 -1.51
CA THR A 93 12.23 5.55 -1.02
C THR A 93 13.09 4.84 -2.07
N GLY A 94 12.50 4.36 -3.17
CA GLY A 94 13.16 3.47 -4.14
C GLY A 94 13.23 2.00 -3.71
N HIS A 95 12.79 1.66 -2.50
CA HIS A 95 12.90 0.32 -1.92
C HIS A 95 11.55 -0.19 -1.42
N TYR A 96 11.34 -1.49 -1.34
CA TYR A 96 10.20 -2.05 -0.62
C TYR A 96 10.38 -1.93 0.91
N PRO A 97 9.29 -1.93 1.71
CA PRO A 97 9.38 -1.94 3.17
C PRO A 97 10.20 -3.11 3.72
N PHE A 98 10.12 -4.27 3.03
CA PHE A 98 10.93 -5.45 3.25
C PHE A 98 11.53 -5.87 1.91
N SER A 99 12.78 -6.31 1.91
CA SER A 99 13.46 -6.68 0.67
C SER A 99 12.77 -7.87 -0.01
N GLU A 100 12.47 -7.72 -1.29
CA GLU A 100 11.90 -8.76 -2.15
C GLU A 100 12.87 -9.93 -2.41
N TRP A 101 14.17 -9.73 -2.10
CA TRP A 101 15.22 -10.73 -2.22
C TRP A 101 15.36 -11.63 -0.99
N LEU A 102 14.57 -11.38 0.07
CA LEU A 102 14.55 -12.25 1.25
C LEU A 102 13.97 -13.62 0.89
N PRO A 103 14.44 -14.70 1.53
CA PRO A 103 13.74 -15.99 1.49
C PRO A 103 12.26 -15.83 1.85
N ALA A 104 11.39 -16.63 1.21
CA ALA A 104 9.94 -16.43 1.29
C ALA A 104 9.40 -16.49 2.72
N ASP A 105 9.90 -17.40 3.55
CA ASP A 105 9.58 -17.55 4.97
C ASP A 105 10.02 -16.32 5.79
N VAL A 106 11.22 -15.81 5.52
CA VAL A 106 11.76 -14.61 6.18
C VAL A 106 10.96 -13.36 5.79
N LEU A 107 10.62 -13.21 4.50
CA LEU A 107 9.79 -12.12 4.01
C LEU A 107 8.39 -12.16 4.66
N GLN A 108 7.75 -13.33 4.69
CA GLN A 108 6.44 -13.50 5.32
C GLN A 108 6.49 -13.17 6.81
N SER A 109 7.52 -13.65 7.52
CA SER A 109 7.73 -13.32 8.93
C SER A 109 7.90 -11.81 9.15
N ALA A 110 8.69 -11.14 8.31
CA ALA A 110 8.88 -9.69 8.37
C ALA A 110 7.57 -8.92 8.10
N ILE A 111 6.79 -9.36 7.11
CA ILE A 111 5.47 -8.80 6.81
C ILE A 111 4.56 -8.89 8.04
N VAL A 112 4.55 -10.01 8.76
CA VAL A 112 3.64 -10.19 9.90
C VAL A 112 4.14 -9.49 11.17
N HIS A 113 5.45 -9.49 11.43
CA HIS A 113 5.99 -9.16 12.75
C HIS A 113 6.85 -7.91 12.82
N VAL A 114 7.51 -7.52 11.73
CA VAL A 114 8.52 -6.46 11.76
C VAL A 114 7.90 -5.12 11.37
N ARG A 115 8.05 -4.09 12.21
CA ARG A 115 7.67 -2.72 11.83
C ARG A 115 8.64 -2.21 10.75
N PRO A 116 8.15 -1.71 9.60
CA PRO A 116 9.02 -1.18 8.56
C PRO A 116 9.74 0.09 9.03
N LEU A 117 10.93 0.34 8.48
CA LEU A 117 11.65 1.59 8.73
C LEU A 117 10.83 2.78 8.20
N GLU A 118 10.86 3.93 8.87
CA GLU A 118 10.07 5.07 8.43
C GLU A 118 10.61 5.63 7.10
N PRO A 119 9.77 5.93 6.08
CA PRO A 119 10.23 6.48 4.80
C PRO A 119 11.13 7.71 4.94
N ALA A 120 10.82 8.62 5.87
CA ALA A 120 11.64 9.81 6.14
C ALA A 120 13.03 9.49 6.71
N ARG A 121 13.25 8.31 7.29
CA ARG A 121 14.58 7.83 7.71
C ARG A 121 15.38 7.24 6.56
N VAL A 122 14.71 6.66 5.57
CA VAL A 122 15.35 6.11 4.36
C VAL A 122 15.67 7.22 3.37
N ASN A 123 14.73 8.12 3.15
CA ASN A 123 14.87 9.28 2.27
C ASN A 123 14.43 10.55 3.02
N PRO A 124 15.37 11.37 3.54
CA PRO A 124 15.07 12.60 4.27
C PRO A 124 14.27 13.65 3.49
N ARG A 125 14.17 13.53 2.16
CA ARG A 125 13.33 14.40 1.32
C ARG A 125 11.84 14.09 1.45
N VAL A 126 11.47 12.93 2.00
CA VAL A 126 10.07 12.57 2.20
C VAL A 126 9.48 13.38 3.36
N PRO A 127 8.42 14.16 3.15
CA PRO A 127 7.79 14.91 4.23
C PRO A 127 7.32 13.98 5.36
N ARG A 128 7.58 14.35 6.62
CA ARG A 128 7.15 13.57 7.81
C ARG A 128 5.68 13.18 7.77
N ALA A 129 4.82 14.10 7.38
CA ALA A 129 3.39 13.84 7.25
C ALA A 129 3.05 12.70 6.28
N LEU A 130 3.75 12.61 5.14
CA LEU A 130 3.58 11.52 4.18
C LEU A 130 4.15 10.21 4.73
N SER A 131 5.33 10.27 5.37
CA SER A 131 5.95 9.14 6.05
C SER A 131 5.01 8.52 7.10
N ASP A 132 4.35 9.34 7.93
CA ASP A 132 3.39 8.88 8.93
C ASP A 132 2.18 8.16 8.30
N VAL A 133 1.69 8.68 7.17
CA VAL A 133 0.59 8.05 6.43
C VAL A 133 1.00 6.69 5.91
N ILE A 134 2.18 6.59 5.28
CA ILE A 134 2.70 5.34 4.73
C ILE A 134 2.87 4.30 5.85
N VAL A 135 3.47 4.69 6.99
CA VAL A 135 3.65 3.80 8.14
C VAL A 135 2.31 3.32 8.68
N ARG A 136 1.28 4.18 8.74
CA ARG A 136 -0.05 3.79 9.18
C ARG A 136 -0.77 2.86 8.20
N LEU A 137 -0.59 3.04 6.89
CA LEU A 137 -1.09 2.09 5.88
C LEU A 137 -0.44 0.70 6.05
N LEU A 138 0.83 0.67 6.47
CA LEU A 138 1.62 -0.55 6.73
C LEU A 138 1.44 -1.12 8.16
N ALA A 139 0.46 -0.65 8.92
CA ALA A 139 0.19 -1.17 10.26
C ALA A 139 -0.16 -2.67 10.19
N LYS A 140 0.30 -3.43 11.19
CA LYS A 140 0.16 -4.89 11.18
C LYS A 140 -1.27 -5.33 11.41
N GLU A 141 -1.96 -4.63 12.30
CA GLU A 141 -3.37 -4.88 12.56
C GLU A 141 -4.26 -4.04 11.63
N PRO A 142 -5.21 -4.66 10.89
CA PRO A 142 -6.06 -3.95 9.92
C PRO A 142 -6.82 -2.76 10.52
N ARG A 143 -7.26 -2.89 11.78
CA ARG A 143 -7.97 -1.85 12.53
C ARG A 143 -7.14 -0.60 12.83
N GLU A 144 -5.81 -0.70 12.79
CA GLU A 144 -4.88 0.42 13.00
C GLU A 144 -4.64 1.22 11.70
N ARG A 145 -4.96 0.62 10.55
CA ARG A 145 -4.92 1.27 9.24
C ARG A 145 -6.07 2.27 9.09
N TYR A 146 -6.12 2.91 7.94
CA TYR A 146 -7.25 3.78 7.59
C TYR A 146 -8.51 2.95 7.34
N ARG A 147 -9.68 3.50 7.68
CA ARG A 147 -10.96 2.81 7.43
C ARG A 147 -11.34 2.76 5.95
N SER A 148 -10.77 3.65 5.13
CA SER A 148 -11.03 3.71 3.69
C SER A 148 -9.91 4.44 2.95
N GLY A 149 -9.80 4.20 1.64
CA GLY A 149 -8.89 4.96 0.78
C GLY A 149 -9.22 6.47 0.72
N ALA A 150 -10.49 6.83 0.91
CA ALA A 150 -10.88 8.24 1.01
C ALA A 150 -10.35 8.89 2.30
N ALA A 151 -10.36 8.16 3.42
CA ALA A 151 -9.84 8.67 4.69
C ALA A 151 -8.31 8.87 4.67
N SER A 152 -7.56 7.98 4.01
CA SER A 152 -6.12 8.17 3.81
C SER A 152 -5.83 9.34 2.88
N ALA A 153 -6.54 9.47 1.75
CA ALA A 153 -6.39 10.57 0.81
C ALA A 153 -6.71 11.94 1.43
N LEU A 154 -7.77 12.03 2.22
CA LEU A 154 -8.16 13.27 2.91
C LEU A 154 -7.08 13.72 3.90
N LEU A 155 -6.49 12.79 4.66
CA LEU A 155 -5.45 13.11 5.63
C LEU A 155 -4.15 13.53 4.96
N VAL A 156 -3.74 12.86 3.88
CA VAL A 156 -2.57 13.26 3.08
C VAL A 156 -2.76 14.67 2.55
N ARG A 157 -3.91 14.94 1.91
CA ARG A 157 -4.21 16.27 1.36
C ARG A 157 -4.20 17.34 2.44
N HIS A 158 -4.87 17.10 3.57
CA HIS A 158 -4.92 18.03 4.69
C HIS A 158 -3.52 18.34 5.22
N ARG A 159 -2.69 17.32 5.47
CA ARG A 159 -1.35 17.55 6.03
C ARG A 159 -0.34 18.12 5.03
N LEU A 160 -0.45 17.79 3.74
CA LEU A 160 0.40 18.40 2.71
C LEU A 160 0.04 19.87 2.46
N LEU A 161 -1.25 20.23 2.53
CA LEU A 161 -1.67 21.64 2.47
C LEU A 161 -1.15 22.42 3.67
N GLN A 162 -1.25 21.86 4.88
CA GLN A 162 -0.67 22.48 6.08
C GLN A 162 0.86 22.58 6.04
N ALA A 163 1.55 21.66 5.38
CA ALA A 163 3.00 21.72 5.19
C ALA A 163 3.42 22.75 4.12
N ARG A 164 2.55 23.04 3.14
CA ARG A 164 2.78 24.09 2.12
C ARG A 164 2.78 25.49 2.73
N ASP A 165 1.96 25.73 3.76
CA ASP A 165 1.92 27.01 4.49
C ASP A 165 3.15 27.25 5.38
N LEU A 166 4.05 26.26 5.51
CA LEU A 166 5.25 26.32 6.35
C LEU A 166 6.56 26.37 5.54
N ILE A 167 6.50 26.38 4.20
CA ILE A 167 7.67 26.63 3.35
C ILE A 167 7.73 28.14 3.13
N PRO A 168 8.66 28.89 3.77
CA PRO A 168 8.83 30.30 3.44
C PRO A 168 9.16 30.42 1.96
N PRO A 169 8.67 31.46 1.26
CA PRO A 169 9.04 31.68 -0.14
C PRO A 169 10.56 31.70 -0.22
N GLY A 170 11.12 30.81 -1.06
CA GLY A 170 12.56 30.78 -1.31
C GLY A 170 13.02 32.17 -1.77
N PRO A 171 14.27 32.57 -1.45
CA PRO A 171 14.75 33.90 -1.78
C PRO A 171 14.60 34.09 -3.29
N GLY A 172 13.76 35.06 -3.67
CA GLY A 172 13.47 35.36 -5.05
C GLY A 172 14.77 35.68 -5.78
N ALA A 173 15.06 34.91 -6.83
CA ALA A 173 16.07 35.29 -7.82
C ALA A 173 15.47 36.44 -8.65
N GLY A 174 15.50 37.64 -8.07
CA GLY A 174 15.30 38.89 -8.76
C GLY A 174 16.61 39.69 -8.71
N ALA A 175 16.96 40.25 -9.87
CA ALA A 175 18.11 41.12 -10.16
C ALA A 175 19.48 40.43 -10.22
N HIS A 176 19.99 40.17 -11.43
CA HIS A 176 20.81 41.13 -12.18
C HIS A 176 20.87 40.74 -13.66
#